data_AF-A0A2V9QW33-F1
#
_entry.id   AF-A0A2V9QW33-F1
#
_cell.length_a   1.000
_cell.length_b   1.000
_cell.length_c   1.000
_cell.angle_alpha   90.00
_cell.angle_beta   90.00
_cell.angle_gamma   90.00
#
_symmetry.space_group_name_H-M   'P 1'
#
loop_
_entity.id
_entity.type
_entity.pdbx_description
1 polymer ?
#
loop_
_entity_poly.entity_id
_entity_poly.type
_entity_poly.pdbx_seq_one_letter_code
_entity_poly.pdbx_strand_id
1 'polypeptide(L)'
;MEGISQLVSDSLARNGIQPSFDHLRLEWSRWFRCDSSFSVLLAPAKPGIFALGEEIIPPTTTVELRASSPVGKRMLALFHIADTDDIGMALGRLFLPGNHLRQRLEDGKCFVRYAVIEDSTERSVAFKIFQTWLQDGAEKGS
;
A
#
# COMPACT_ATOMS: atom_id res chain seq x y z
N MET A 1 2.46 -24.56 23.79
CA MET A 1 2.14 -25.75 22.94
C MET A 1 2.60 -25.40 21.53
N GLU A 2 3.93 -25.30 21.32
CA GLU A 2 4.55 -24.68 20.14
C GLU A 2 5.38 -25.65 19.27
N GLY A 3 5.35 -26.96 19.56
CA GLY A 3 6.27 -27.92 18.95
C GLY A 3 6.00 -28.30 17.50
N ILE A 4 4.75 -28.18 17.01
CA ILE A 4 4.38 -28.67 15.67
C ILE A 4 4.57 -27.58 14.62
N SER A 5 4.17 -26.34 14.92
CA SER A 5 4.30 -25.21 13.98
C SER A 5 5.76 -24.86 13.68
N GLN A 6 6.64 -24.93 14.68
CA GLN A 6 8.08 -24.70 14.51
C GLN A 6 8.71 -25.78 13.62
N LEU A 7 8.34 -27.05 13.84
CA LEU A 7 8.92 -28.20 13.15
C LEU A 7 8.47 -28.28 11.69
N VAL A 8 7.24 -27.87 11.39
CA VAL A 8 6.74 -27.71 10.02
C VAL A 8 7.45 -26.56 9.31
N SER A 9 7.63 -25.41 9.98
CA SER A 9 8.34 -24.26 9.42
C SER A 9 9.80 -24.58 9.10
N ASP A 10 10.49 -25.28 10.00
CA ASP A 10 11.89 -25.70 9.81
C ASP A 10 12.05 -26.80 8.74
N SER A 11 11.03 -27.63 8.54
CA SER A 11 11.02 -28.66 7.48
C SER A 11 10.77 -28.02 6.11
N LEU A 12 9.86 -27.05 6.04
CA LEU A 12 9.56 -26.27 4.84
C LEU A 12 10.78 -25.44 4.40
N ALA A 13 11.42 -24.74 5.34
CA ALA A 13 12.66 -23.98 5.08
C ALA A 13 13.81 -24.87 4.59
N ARG A 14 13.97 -26.08 5.15
CA ARG A 14 15.00 -27.06 4.72
C ARG A 14 14.78 -27.63 3.33
N ASN A 15 13.55 -27.63 2.84
CA ASN A 15 13.19 -28.10 1.49
C ASN A 15 13.06 -26.95 0.48
N GLY A 16 13.47 -25.73 0.83
CA GLY A 16 13.38 -24.55 -0.04
C GLY A 16 11.95 -24.06 -0.27
N ILE A 17 10.97 -24.60 0.44
CA ILE A 17 9.58 -24.17 0.42
C ILE A 17 9.45 -23.14 1.52
N GLN A 18 9.70 -21.85 1.24
CA GLN A 18 9.21 -20.84 2.18
C GLN A 18 7.68 -20.99 2.24
N PRO A 19 7.05 -20.94 3.44
CA PRO A 19 5.60 -20.87 3.51
C PRO A 19 5.21 -19.76 2.54
N SER A 20 4.43 -20.13 1.53
CA SER A 20 4.19 -19.29 0.36
C SER A 20 3.44 -18.06 0.83
N PHE A 21 4.18 -17.02 1.21
CA PHE A 21 3.62 -15.73 1.53
C PHE A 21 2.96 -15.22 0.25
N ASP A 22 1.65 -15.44 0.18
CA ASP A 22 0.85 -15.08 -0.97
C ASP A 22 0.56 -13.58 -0.88
N HIS A 23 1.53 -12.79 -1.32
CA HIS A 23 1.44 -11.34 -1.43
C HIS A 23 0.24 -10.88 -2.30
N LEU A 24 -0.32 -11.77 -3.13
CA LEU A 24 -1.54 -11.50 -3.92
C LEU A 24 -2.81 -11.59 -3.07
N ARG A 25 -2.76 -12.25 -1.91
CA ARG A 25 -3.87 -12.39 -0.94
C ARG A 25 -3.79 -11.40 0.21
N LEU A 26 -2.91 -10.40 0.14
CA LEU A 26 -2.87 -9.35 1.13
C LEU A 26 -4.22 -8.65 1.23
N GLU A 27 -4.77 -8.61 2.43
CA GLU A 27 -6.01 -7.88 2.72
C GLU A 27 -5.71 -6.39 2.81
N TRP A 28 -5.76 -5.74 1.64
CA TRP A 28 -5.62 -4.30 1.55
C TRP A 28 -6.88 -3.59 2.06
N SER A 29 -6.66 -2.50 2.81
CA SER A 29 -7.71 -1.54 3.10
C SER A 29 -8.30 -0.97 1.81
N ARG A 30 -9.51 -0.42 1.92
CA ARG A 30 -10.02 0.46 0.87
C ARG A 30 -9.09 1.68 0.73
N TRP A 31 -9.03 2.24 -0.48
CA TRP A 31 -8.43 3.54 -0.69
C TRP A 31 -9.23 4.61 0.05
N PHE A 32 -8.55 5.47 0.79
CA PHE A 32 -9.14 6.63 1.44
C PHE A 32 -8.29 7.88 1.15
N ARG A 33 -8.94 9.05 1.20
CA ARG A 33 -8.27 10.33 0.94
C ARG A 33 -7.33 10.68 2.08
N CYS A 34 -6.16 11.20 1.72
CA CYS A 34 -5.12 11.62 2.66
C CYS A 34 -5.03 13.16 2.68
N ASP A 35 -6.17 13.83 2.88
CA ASP A 35 -6.28 15.29 2.78
C ASP A 35 -5.73 16.01 4.03
N SER A 36 -5.61 15.30 5.16
CA SER A 36 -5.12 15.86 6.43
C SER A 36 -4.61 14.76 7.36
N SER A 37 -3.88 15.16 8.41
CA SER A 37 -3.47 14.26 9.49
C SER A 37 -4.65 13.58 10.22
N PHE A 38 -5.85 14.17 10.15
CA PHE A 38 -7.06 13.55 10.70
C PHE A 38 -7.56 12.38 9.85
N SER A 39 -7.31 12.42 8.54
CA SER A 39 -7.73 11.38 7.60
C SER A 39 -7.07 10.03 7.86
N VAL A 40 -5.92 10.04 8.54
CA VAL A 40 -5.12 8.83 8.86
C VAL A 40 -5.31 8.35 10.30
N LEU A 41 -6.13 9.02 11.12
CA LEU A 41 -6.38 8.61 12.51
C LEU A 41 -7.05 7.24 12.66
N LEU A 42 -7.76 6.79 11.62
CA LEU A 42 -8.40 5.48 11.60
C LEU A 42 -7.44 4.36 11.15
N ALA A 43 -6.21 4.71 10.76
CA ALA A 43 -5.22 3.70 10.42
C ALA A 43 -4.78 2.97 11.70
N PRO A 44 -4.64 1.64 11.64
CA PRO A 44 -4.29 0.85 12.82
C PRO A 44 -2.87 1.16 13.28
N ALA A 45 -2.65 1.19 14.59
CA ALA A 45 -1.31 1.16 15.19
C ALA A 45 -0.76 -0.28 15.16
N LYS A 46 -0.52 -0.78 13.95
CA LYS A 46 -0.03 -2.14 13.68
C LYS A 46 1.08 -2.10 12.63
N PRO A 47 1.98 -3.10 12.61
CA PRO A 47 2.95 -3.27 11.53
C PRO A 47 2.28 -3.59 10.20
N GLY A 48 2.88 -3.10 9.11
CA GLY A 48 2.42 -3.44 7.77
C GLY A 48 3.02 -2.55 6.68
N ILE A 49 2.37 -2.55 5.53
CA ILE A 49 2.77 -1.75 4.37
C ILE A 49 1.68 -0.76 4.01
N PHE A 50 2.05 0.38 3.46
CA PHE A 50 1.12 1.35 2.90
C PHE A 50 1.58 1.87 1.55
N ALA A 51 0.61 2.20 0.70
CA ALA A 51 0.83 2.76 -0.62
C ALA A 51 0.11 4.10 -0.74
N LEU A 52 0.76 5.07 -1.38
CA LEU A 52 0.20 6.36 -1.75
C LEU A 52 -0.02 6.42 -3.26
N GLY A 53 -1.18 6.94 -3.64
CA GLY A 53 -1.52 7.20 -5.03
C GLY A 53 -2.07 8.60 -5.20
N GLU A 54 -1.74 9.25 -6.31
CA GLU A 54 -2.29 10.54 -6.69
C GLU A 54 -3.41 10.35 -7.72
N GLU A 55 -4.51 11.09 -7.55
CA GLU A 55 -5.63 11.07 -8.50
C GLU A 55 -5.21 11.79 -9.79
N ILE A 56 -5.17 11.01 -10.87
CA ILE A 56 -4.86 11.51 -12.23
C ILE A 56 -6.10 11.61 -13.11
N ILE A 57 -7.14 10.82 -12.81
CA ILE A 57 -8.45 10.96 -13.45
C ILE A 57 -9.50 11.01 -12.33
N PRO A 58 -10.16 12.16 -12.12
CA PRO A 58 -11.27 12.24 -11.18
C PRO A 58 -12.44 11.41 -11.70
N PRO A 59 -13.29 10.87 -10.82
CA PRO A 59 -14.52 10.20 -11.25
C PRO A 59 -15.42 11.24 -11.95
N THR A 60 -15.51 11.18 -13.27
CA THR A 60 -16.36 12.10 -14.05
C THR A 60 -17.83 11.76 -13.80
N THR A 61 -18.61 12.71 -13.29
CA THR A 61 -20.07 12.60 -13.15
C THR A 61 -20.81 12.79 -14.49
N THR A 62 -20.11 13.17 -15.56
CA THR A 62 -20.73 13.46 -16.85
C THR A 62 -20.87 12.21 -17.70
N VAL A 63 -22.12 11.74 -17.79
CA VAL A 63 -22.60 10.75 -18.75
C VAL A 63 -22.58 11.38 -20.15
N GLU A 64 -21.43 11.52 -20.78
CA GLU A 64 -21.37 11.91 -22.19
C GLU A 64 -20.39 11.03 -22.97
N LEU A 65 -21.00 10.10 -23.71
CA LEU A 65 -20.59 9.56 -25.01
C LEU A 65 -19.13 9.08 -25.15
N ARG A 66 -18.87 7.85 -24.69
CA ARG A 66 -18.10 6.84 -25.45
C ARG A 66 -18.30 5.46 -24.82
N ALA A 67 -18.95 4.58 -25.55
CA ALA A 67 -19.42 3.26 -25.15
C ALA A 67 -18.31 2.19 -25.01
N SER A 68 -17.14 2.52 -24.45
CA SER A 68 -16.03 1.56 -24.32
C SER A 68 -15.11 1.77 -23.11
N SER A 69 -15.45 2.65 -22.16
CA SER A 69 -14.73 2.78 -20.89
C SER A 69 -15.71 2.57 -19.73
N PRO A 70 -15.33 1.83 -18.67
CA PRO A 70 -16.19 1.69 -17.51
C PRO A 70 -16.42 3.09 -16.92
N VAL A 71 -17.62 3.59 -17.13
CA VAL A 71 -18.14 4.89 -16.67
C VAL A 71 -17.65 5.21 -15.25
N GLY A 72 -17.00 6.37 -15.08
CA GLY A 72 -16.81 7.01 -13.77
C GLY A 72 -15.78 6.41 -12.81
N LYS A 73 -14.88 5.51 -13.23
CA LYS A 73 -13.85 4.95 -12.32
C LYS A 73 -12.69 5.93 -12.11
N ARG A 74 -12.48 6.34 -10.85
CA ARG A 74 -11.30 7.10 -10.40
C ARG A 74 -10.02 6.34 -10.73
N MET A 75 -9.03 7.03 -11.31
CA MET A 75 -7.70 6.46 -11.56
C MET A 75 -6.66 7.09 -10.64
N LEU A 76 -5.89 6.24 -9.97
CA LEU A 76 -4.81 6.63 -9.06
C LEU A 76 -3.47 6.19 -9.66
N ALA A 77 -2.51 7.11 -9.79
CA ALA A 77 -1.12 6.78 -10.08
C ALA A 77 -0.39 6.52 -8.77
N LEU A 78 0.13 5.31 -8.58
CA LEU A 78 0.94 4.99 -7.41
C LEU A 78 2.31 5.66 -7.55
N PHE A 79 2.76 6.31 -6.47
CA PHE A 79 4.05 7.02 -6.47
C PHE A 79 4.91 6.71 -5.24
N HIS A 80 4.34 6.09 -4.22
CA HIS A 80 5.08 5.75 -3.01
C HIS A 80 4.53 4.46 -2.38
N ILE A 81 5.44 3.64 -1.89
CA ILE A 81 5.14 2.51 -1.02
C ILE A 81 6.21 2.45 0.06
N ALA A 82 5.81 2.07 1.28
CA ALA A 82 6.73 1.86 2.39
C ALA A 82 6.20 0.76 3.32
N ASP A 83 7.13 0.05 3.97
CA ASP A 83 6.86 -0.74 5.16
C ASP A 83 7.06 0.07 6.44
N THR A 84 6.42 -0.39 7.51
CA THR A 84 6.49 0.26 8.82
C THR A 84 6.11 -0.71 9.93
N ASP A 85 6.65 -0.48 11.12
CA ASP A 85 6.24 -1.17 12.34
C ASP A 85 4.95 -0.58 12.95
N ASP A 86 4.57 0.62 12.53
CA ASP A 86 3.33 1.29 12.94
C ASP A 86 2.75 2.11 11.78
N ILE A 87 1.66 1.62 11.19
CA ILE A 87 0.98 2.27 10.06
C ILE A 87 0.43 3.64 10.49
N GLY A 88 -0.28 3.72 11.61
CA GLY A 88 -0.86 4.98 12.10
C GLY A 88 0.21 6.05 12.31
N MET A 89 1.31 5.69 12.96
CA MET A 89 2.42 6.61 13.20
C MET A 89 3.12 7.03 11.91
N ALA A 90 3.40 6.09 11.00
CA ALA A 90 4.05 6.40 9.73
C ALA A 90 3.20 7.33 8.87
N LEU A 91 1.89 7.06 8.77
CA LEU A 91 0.97 7.92 8.03
C LEU A 91 0.84 9.30 8.67
N GLY A 92 0.78 9.40 10.00
CA GLY A 92 0.77 10.68 10.71
C GLY A 92 2.04 11.52 10.42
N ARG A 93 3.20 10.86 10.34
CA ARG A 93 4.49 11.50 10.02
C ARG A 93 4.57 12.07 8.61
N LEU A 94 3.71 11.63 7.69
CA LEU A 94 3.62 12.21 6.35
C LEU A 94 3.24 13.70 6.36
N PHE A 95 2.52 14.14 7.38
CA PHE A 95 2.05 15.52 7.54
C PHE A 95 3.01 16.42 8.34
N LEU A 96 4.09 15.87 8.90
CA LEU A 96 5.04 16.66 9.66
C LEU A 96 5.81 17.64 8.77
N PRO A 97 6.19 18.83 9.29
CA PRO A 97 7.06 19.75 8.57
C PRO A 97 8.37 19.07 8.15
N GLY A 98 8.82 19.34 6.92
CA GLY A 98 10.05 18.76 6.36
C GLY A 98 9.89 17.43 5.62
N ASN A 99 8.69 16.84 5.62
CA ASN A 99 8.44 15.67 4.77
C ASN A 99 8.32 16.08 3.30
N HIS A 100 9.10 15.45 2.42
CA HIS A 100 9.11 15.71 0.97
C HIS A 100 7.77 15.37 0.29
N LEU A 101 6.98 14.47 0.86
CA LEU A 101 5.66 14.10 0.33
C LEU A 101 4.55 15.06 0.75
N ARG A 102 4.82 15.97 1.69
CA ARG A 102 3.82 16.86 2.26
C ARG A 102 3.14 17.74 1.21
N GLN A 103 3.91 18.30 0.28
CA GLN A 103 3.36 19.14 -0.79
C GLN A 103 2.34 18.36 -1.65
N ARG A 104 2.64 17.11 -2.00
CA ARG A 104 1.74 16.23 -2.75
C ARG A 104 0.47 15.86 -1.98
N LEU A 105 0.57 15.79 -0.65
CA LEU A 105 -0.58 15.55 0.23
C LEU A 105 -1.48 16.79 0.30
N GLU A 106 -0.88 17.98 0.40
CA GLU A 106 -1.57 19.27 0.44
C GLU A 106 -2.32 19.60 -0.87
N ASP A 107 -1.87 19.06 -2.02
CA ASP A 107 -2.56 19.18 -3.31
C ASP A 107 -3.96 18.51 -3.34
N GLY A 108 -4.35 17.79 -2.27
CA GLY A 108 -5.71 17.27 -2.07
C GLY A 108 -6.14 16.15 -3.04
N LYS A 109 -5.17 15.60 -3.77
CA LYS A 109 -5.36 14.50 -4.73
C LYS A 109 -4.75 13.19 -4.25
N CYS A 110 -4.21 13.16 -3.03
CA CYS A 110 -3.52 11.99 -2.52
C CYS A 110 -4.49 11.02 -1.82
N PHE A 111 -4.32 9.74 -2.15
CA PHE A 111 -5.02 8.62 -1.57
C PHE A 111 -4.03 7.68 -0.96
N VAL A 112 -4.46 6.99 0.09
CA VAL A 112 -3.66 6.00 0.79
C VAL A 112 -4.47 4.72 0.98
N ARG A 113 -3.77 3.60 0.97
CA ARG A 113 -4.26 2.33 1.50
C ARG A 113 -3.14 1.59 2.21
N TYR A 114 -3.50 0.66 3.08
CA TYR A 114 -2.54 -0.14 3.81
C TYR A 114 -2.92 -1.61 3.84
N ALA A 115 -1.98 -2.48 4.19
CA ALA A 115 -2.22 -3.87 4.54
C ALA A 115 -1.44 -4.17 5.83
N VAL A 116 -2.12 -4.79 6.80
CA VAL A 116 -1.50 -5.19 8.06
C VAL A 116 -0.71 -6.48 7.81
N ILE A 117 0.57 -6.46 8.15
CA ILE A 117 1.47 -7.61 8.03
C ILE A 117 2.34 -7.62 9.28
N GLU A 118 1.98 -8.45 10.25
CA GLU A 118 2.62 -8.45 11.57
C GLU A 118 4.04 -9.04 11.51
N ASP A 119 4.24 -10.11 10.73
CA ASP A 119 5.55 -10.72 10.52
C ASP A 119 6.50 -9.80 9.75
N SER A 120 7.71 -9.58 10.29
CA SER A 120 8.70 -8.66 9.73
C SER A 120 9.34 -9.19 8.44
N THR A 121 9.52 -10.51 8.32
CA THR A 121 10.11 -11.13 7.14
C THR A 121 9.14 -11.05 5.97
N GLU A 122 7.89 -11.45 6.19
CA GLU A 122 6.80 -11.35 5.23
C GLU A 122 6.58 -9.91 4.78
N ARG A 123 6.57 -8.96 5.72
CA ARG A 123 6.44 -7.52 5.44
C ARG A 123 7.57 -7.02 4.54
N SER A 124 8.82 -7.39 4.82
CA SER A 124 9.97 -6.99 3.99
C SER A 124 9.92 -7.61 2.58
N VAL A 125 9.51 -8.87 2.47
CA VAL A 125 9.33 -9.55 1.18
C VAL A 125 8.23 -8.86 0.36
N ALA A 126 7.07 -8.60 0.98
CA ALA A 126 5.96 -7.88 0.35
C ALA A 126 6.41 -6.51 -0.17
N PHE A 127 7.07 -5.74 0.69
CA PHE A 127 7.54 -4.40 0.37
C PHE A 127 8.48 -4.42 -0.84
N LYS A 128 9.48 -5.32 -0.87
CA LYS A 128 10.41 -5.44 -2.00
C LYS A 128 9.70 -5.74 -3.31
N ILE A 129 8.74 -6.69 -3.30
CA ILE A 129 7.98 -7.06 -4.51
C ILE A 129 7.23 -5.85 -5.07
N PHE A 130 6.51 -5.12 -4.21
CA PHE A 130 5.75 -3.96 -4.65
C PHE A 130 6.64 -2.77 -5.01
N GLN A 131 7.80 -2.61 -4.37
CA GLN A 131 8.77 -1.58 -4.71
C GLN A 131 9.35 -1.82 -6.11
N THR A 132 9.74 -3.06 -6.43
CA THR A 132 10.17 -3.43 -7.79
C THR A 132 9.04 -3.18 -8.80
N TRP A 133 7.81 -3.60 -8.50
CA TRP A 133 6.67 -3.36 -9.37
C TRP A 133 6.41 -1.85 -9.62
N LEU A 134 6.58 -1.01 -8.60
CA LEU A 134 6.42 0.44 -8.71
C LEU A 134 7.51 1.05 -9.61
N GLN A 135 8.74 0.56 -9.52
CA GLN A 135 9.87 0.98 -10.36
C GLN A 135 9.67 0.54 -11.82
N ASP A 136 9.35 -0.73 -12.05
CA ASP A 136 9.07 -1.29 -13.38
C ASP A 136 7.89 -0.58 -14.07
N GLY A 137 6.88 -0.19 -13.28
CA GLY A 137 5.73 0.57 -13.78
C GLY A 137 6.08 1.99 -14.19
N ALA A 138 7.03 2.63 -13.48
CA ALA A 138 7.53 3.96 -13.83
C ALA A 138 8.35 3.95 -15.14
N GLU A 139 9.14 2.89 -15.36
CA GLU A 139 9.96 2.75 -16.58
C GLU A 139 9.13 2.52 -17.85
N LYS A 140 7.99 1.85 -17.74
CA LYS A 140 7.08 1.58 -18.89
C LYS A 140 6.12 2.72 -19.21
N GLY A 141 6.06 3.74 -18.34
CA GLY A 141 5.20 4.91 -18.50
C GLY A 141 5.91 6.15 -19.06
N SER A 142 7.22 6.08 -19.31
CA SER A 142 8.03 7.15 -19.93
C SER A 142 8.24 6.91 -21.43
#